data_AF-A0A2D7IH63-F1
#
_entry.id   AF-A0A2D7IH63-F1
#
_cell.length_a   1.000
_cell.length_b   1.000
_cell.length_c   1.000
_cell.angle_alpha   90.00
_cell.angle_beta   90.00
_cell.angle_gamma   90.00
#
_symmetry.space_group_name_H-M   'P 1'
#
loop_
_entity.id
_entity.type
_entity.pdbx_description
1 polymer ?
#
loop_
_entity_poly.entity_id
_entity_poly.type
_entity_poly.pdbx_seq_one_letter_code
_entity_poly.pdbx_strand_id
1 'polypeptide(L)'
;MIFIIKIIASSLIISFASWLSLKKPQLAGFIIALPLMSIIAIAFSFIEHNDKAKTIVFAKSIMLAVPISLIFFLPFFLSSFLNISFWSIYILSLVLLVVGFFVHRYLSSFF
;
A
#
# COMPACT_ATOMS: atom_id res chain seq x y z
N MET A 1 20.60 -2.86 13.93
CA MET A 1 20.85 -3.76 12.78
C MET A 1 19.57 -4.13 12.04
N ILE A 2 18.52 -4.59 12.72
CA ILE A 2 17.23 -4.97 12.09
C ILE A 2 16.62 -3.82 11.26
N PHE A 3 16.70 -2.57 11.75
CA PHE A 3 16.25 -1.39 10.99
C PHE A 3 16.88 -1.26 9.60
N ILE A 4 18.19 -1.45 9.45
CA ILE A 4 18.89 -1.37 8.16
C ILE A 4 18.43 -2.49 7.23
N ILE A 5 18.23 -3.70 7.78
CA ILE A 5 17.73 -4.85 7.02
C ILE A 5 16.33 -4.55 6.45
N LYS A 6 15.44 -3.92 7.23
CA LYS A 6 14.11 -3.51 6.74
C LYS A 6 14.22 -2.56 5.55
N ILE A 7 15.10 -1.57 5.63
CA ILE A 7 15.31 -0.59 4.55
C ILE A 7 15.78 -1.31 3.28
N ILE A 8 16.83 -2.14 3.39
CA ILE A 8 17.39 -2.85 2.24
C ILE A 8 16.35 -3.80 1.62
N ALA A 9 15.64 -4.59 2.43
CA ALA A 9 14.61 -5.49 1.92
C ALA A 9 13.50 -4.74 1.18
N SER A 10 13.03 -3.63 1.76
CA SER A 10 11.96 -2.81 1.18
C SER A 10 12.41 -2.12 -0.11
N SER A 11 13.61 -1.52 -0.11
CA SER A 11 14.14 -0.81 -1.27
C SER A 11 14.44 -1.74 -2.44
N LEU A 12 14.89 -2.97 -2.16
CA LEU A 12 15.09 -4.00 -3.18
C LEU A 12 13.79 -4.39 -3.87
N ILE A 13 12.71 -4.59 -3.11
CA ILE A 13 11.39 -4.94 -3.67
C ILE A 13 10.86 -3.81 -4.56
N ILE A 14 10.92 -2.56 -4.08
CA ILE A 14 10.45 -1.40 -4.84
C ILE A 14 11.29 -1.19 -6.10
N SER A 15 12.63 -1.24 -5.97
CA SER A 15 13.54 -1.04 -7.10
C SER A 15 13.38 -2.14 -8.15
N PHE A 16 13.23 -3.39 -7.71
CA PHE A 16 13.00 -4.53 -8.60
C PHE A 16 11.67 -4.39 -9.36
N ALA A 17 10.59 -4.08 -8.66
CA ALA A 17 9.28 -3.89 -9.29
C ALA A 17 9.27 -2.68 -10.25
N SER A 18 9.93 -1.58 -9.88
CA SER A 18 10.06 -0.39 -10.74
C SER A 18 10.91 -0.65 -11.98
N TRP A 19 11.95 -1.47 -11.89
CA TRP A 19 12.70 -1.90 -13.06
C TRP A 19 11.88 -2.86 -13.93
N LEU A 20 11.16 -3.79 -13.30
CA LEU A 20 10.34 -4.77 -13.98
C LEU A 20 9.15 -4.12 -14.70
N SER A 21 8.64 -2.98 -14.21
CA SER A 21 7.51 -2.28 -14.84
C SER A 21 7.83 -1.77 -16.24
N LEU A 22 9.10 -1.52 -16.54
CA LEU A 22 9.54 -1.15 -17.89
C LEU A 22 9.50 -2.33 -18.89
N LYS A 23 9.64 -3.56 -18.38
CA LYS A 23 9.72 -4.78 -19.20
C LYS A 23 8.41 -5.56 -19.24
N LYS A 24 7.75 -5.70 -18.09
CA LYS A 24 6.51 -6.48 -17.87
C LYS A 24 5.60 -5.72 -16.89
N PRO A 25 4.91 -4.66 -17.34
CA PRO A 25 4.07 -3.82 -16.50
C PRO A 25 3.05 -4.58 -15.66
N GLN A 26 2.40 -5.60 -16.25
CA GLN A 26 1.37 -6.40 -15.56
C GLN A 26 1.95 -7.19 -14.40
N LEU A 27 3.13 -7.80 -14.58
CA LEU A 27 3.79 -8.57 -13.53
C LEU A 27 4.33 -7.65 -12.42
N ALA A 28 4.89 -6.51 -12.79
CA ALA A 28 5.33 -5.50 -11.83
C ALA A 28 4.16 -4.96 -10.99
N GLY A 29 3.04 -4.65 -11.63
CA GLY A 29 1.80 -4.24 -10.95
C GLY A 29 1.31 -5.30 -9.99
N PHE A 30 1.32 -6.58 -10.39
CA PHE A 30 0.97 -7.69 -9.51
C PHE A 30 1.89 -7.78 -8.29
N ILE A 31 3.22 -7.68 -8.48
CA ILE A 31 4.20 -7.70 -7.38
C ILE A 31 3.98 -6.54 -6.39
N ILE A 32 3.69 -5.34 -6.90
CA ILE A 32 3.38 -4.17 -6.06
C ILE A 32 2.04 -4.33 -5.33
N ALA A 33 1.05 -4.96 -5.96
CA ALA A 33 -0.26 -5.19 -5.37
C ALA A 33 -0.23 -6.28 -4.27
N LEU A 34 0.75 -7.18 -4.29
CA LEU A 34 0.97 -8.11 -3.19
C LEU A 34 1.30 -7.33 -1.90
N PRO A 35 0.82 -7.78 -0.73
CA PRO A 35 1.08 -7.12 0.54
C PRO A 35 2.51 -7.40 1.06
N LEU A 36 3.53 -7.36 0.20
CA LEU A 36 4.92 -7.70 0.52
C LEU A 36 5.48 -6.83 1.65
N MET A 37 5.21 -5.53 1.59
CA MET A 37 5.60 -4.58 2.64
C MET A 37 4.93 -4.93 3.97
N SER A 38 3.66 -5.31 3.94
CA SER A 38 2.91 -5.72 5.13
C SER A 38 3.46 -7.02 5.73
N ILE A 39 3.78 -8.02 4.89
CA ILE A 39 4.39 -9.29 5.33
C ILE A 39 5.70 -9.01 6.09
N ILE A 40 6.57 -8.17 5.51
CA ILE A 40 7.85 -7.79 6.11
C ILE A 40 7.62 -7.03 7.42
N ALA A 41 6.72 -6.05 7.42
CA ALA A 41 6.43 -5.25 8.61
C ALA A 41 5.88 -6.09 9.77
N ILE A 42 4.95 -7.01 9.50
CA ILE A 42 4.37 -7.92 10.49
C ILE A 42 5.45 -8.86 11.05
N ALA A 43 6.26 -9.47 10.18
CA ALA A 43 7.33 -10.38 10.60
C ALA A 43 8.33 -9.69 11.53
N PHE A 44 8.83 -8.51 11.13
CA PHE A 44 9.77 -7.78 11.97
C PHE A 44 9.14 -7.19 13.24
N SER A 45 7.87 -6.77 13.18
CA SER A 45 7.13 -6.33 14.37
C SER A 45 7.14 -7.41 15.45
N PHE A 46 6.87 -8.67 15.06
CA PHE A 46 6.89 -9.80 15.98
C PHE A 46 8.30 -10.11 16.49
N ILE A 47 9.30 -10.16 15.60
CA ILE A 47 10.69 -10.47 15.97
C ILE A 47 11.25 -9.46 16.98
N GLU A 48 10.96 -8.17 16.79
CA GLU A 48 11.53 -7.11 17.63
C GLU A 48 10.84 -7.01 19.00
N HIS A 49 9.52 -7.18 19.04
CA HIS A 49 8.75 -6.88 20.25
C HIS A 49 8.25 -8.15 20.96
N ASN A 50 8.31 -9.32 20.32
CA ASN A 50 7.78 -10.61 20.79
C ASN A 50 6.31 -10.55 21.28
N ASP A 51 5.56 -9.53 20.90
CA ASP A 51 4.18 -9.29 21.31
C ASP A 51 3.21 -9.80 20.24
N LYS A 52 2.69 -11.01 20.45
CA LYS A 52 1.74 -11.66 19.55
C LYS A 52 0.44 -10.85 19.45
N ALA A 53 -0.07 -10.31 20.56
CA ALA A 53 -1.34 -9.62 20.60
C ALA A 53 -1.28 -8.33 19.75
N LYS A 54 -0.23 -7.51 19.95
CA LYS A 54 -0.03 -6.29 19.15
C LYS A 54 0.21 -6.60 17.68
N THR A 55 0.97 -7.66 17.37
CA THR A 55 1.21 -8.08 15.98
C THR A 55 -0.08 -8.49 15.29
N ILE A 56 -0.96 -9.22 15.96
CA ILE A 56 -2.28 -9.61 15.43
C ILE A 56 -3.17 -8.39 15.22
N VAL A 57 -3.21 -7.45 16.16
CA VAL A 57 -3.96 -6.19 16.00
C VAL A 57 -3.43 -5.40 14.80
N PHE A 58 -2.10 -5.32 14.63
CA PHE A 58 -1.47 -4.66 13.50
C PHE A 58 -1.85 -5.33 12.16
N ALA A 59 -1.80 -6.66 12.08
CA ALA A 59 -2.22 -7.40 10.88
C ALA A 59 -3.70 -7.20 10.55
N LYS A 60 -4.59 -7.19 11.55
CA LYS A 60 -6.02 -6.88 11.38
C LYS A 60 -6.24 -5.47 10.86
N SER A 61 -5.49 -4.50 11.39
CA SER A 61 -5.54 -3.11 10.92
C SER A 61 -5.14 -3.00 9.44
N ILE A 62 -4.06 -3.68 9.03
CA ILE A 62 -3.64 -3.74 7.63
C ILE A 62 -4.75 -4.34 6.75
N MET A 63 -5.38 -5.44 7.18
CA MET A 63 -6.45 -6.11 6.43
C MET A 63 -7.62 -5.16 6.14
N LEU A 64 -7.98 -4.30 7.10
CA LEU A 64 -9.03 -3.29 6.92
C LEU A 64 -8.56 -2.12 6.04
N ALA A 65 -7.30 -1.72 6.18
CA ALA A 65 -6.70 -0.62 5.42
C ALA A 65 -6.55 -0.92 3.92
N VAL A 66 -6.25 -2.18 3.56
CA VAL A 66 -5.98 -2.57 2.16
C VAL A 66 -7.15 -2.26 1.22
N PRO A 67 -8.41 -2.67 1.48
CA PRO A 67 -9.55 -2.31 0.63
C PRO A 67 -9.72 -0.80 0.43
N ILE A 68 -9.51 -0.01 1.48
CA ILE A 68 -9.62 1.45 1.42
C ILE A 68 -8.51 2.02 0.53
N SER A 69 -7.31 1.44 0.61
CA SER A 69 -6.19 1.84 -0.24
C SER A 69 -6.42 1.59 -1.72
N LEU A 70 -7.34 0.67 -2.09
CA LEU A 70 -7.69 0.43 -3.49
C LEU A 70 -8.34 1.65 -4.16
N ILE A 71 -8.95 2.55 -3.39
CA ILE A 71 -9.53 3.80 -3.88
C ILE A 71 -8.47 4.66 -4.60
N PHE A 72 -7.20 4.59 -4.18
CA PHE A 72 -6.10 5.27 -4.86
C PHE A 72 -6.00 4.93 -6.36
N PHE A 73 -6.34 3.71 -6.76
CA PHE A 73 -6.23 3.30 -8.16
C PHE A 73 -7.39 3.80 -9.02
N LEU A 74 -8.47 4.29 -8.43
CA LEU A 74 -9.69 4.65 -9.16
C LEU A 74 -9.45 5.72 -10.24
N PRO A 75 -8.76 6.86 -9.98
CA PRO A 75 -8.50 7.84 -11.03
C PRO A 75 -7.62 7.31 -12.17
N PHE A 76 -6.75 6.32 -11.90
CA PHE A 76 -5.95 5.68 -12.95
C PHE A 76 -6.80 4.81 -13.88
N PHE A 77 -7.81 4.10 -13.35
CA PHE A 77 -8.78 3.38 -14.19
C PHE A 77 -9.62 4.31 -15.07
N LEU A 78 -9.93 5.52 -14.58
CA LEU A 78 -10.70 6.53 -15.32
C LEU A 78 -9.82 7.47 -16.15
N SER A 79 -8.50 7.22 -16.24
CA SER A 79 -7.55 8.10 -16.90
C SER A 79 -7.92 8.41 -18.35
N SER A 80 -8.48 7.43 -19.08
CA SER A 80 -8.94 7.59 -20.46
C SER A 80 -10.16 8.52 -20.61
N PHE A 81 -10.97 8.69 -19.57
CA PHE A 81 -12.14 9.56 -19.58
C PHE A 81 -11.83 10.99 -19.14
N LEU A 82 -10.84 11.15 -18.25
CA LEU A 82 -10.55 12.44 -17.63
C LEU A 82 -9.69 13.36 -18.51
N ASN A 83 -8.95 12.82 -19.50
CA ASN A 83 -8.08 13.59 -20.43
C ASN A 83 -7.14 14.60 -19.73
N ILE A 84 -6.70 14.28 -18.51
CA ILE A 84 -5.79 15.11 -17.70
C ILE A 84 -4.37 14.53 -17.70
N SER A 85 -3.39 15.35 -17.32
CA SER A 85 -1.99 14.92 -17.24
C SER A 85 -1.77 13.81 -16.19
N PHE A 86 -0.72 13.00 -16.37
CA PHE A 86 -0.34 11.96 -15.40
C PHE A 86 -0.20 12.49 -13.96
N TRP A 87 0.46 13.64 -13.78
CA TRP A 87 0.67 14.23 -12.46
C TRP A 87 -0.64 14.67 -11.82
N SER A 88 -1.58 15.18 -12.62
CA SER A 88 -2.93 15.52 -12.15
C SER A 88 -3.68 14.27 -11.67
N ILE A 89 -3.61 13.16 -12.42
CA ILE A 89 -4.20 11.87 -12.01
C ILE A 89 -3.57 11.40 -10.70
N TYR A 90 -2.24 11.44 -10.61
CA TYR A 90 -1.50 11.00 -9.43
C TYR A 90 -1.87 11.79 -8.17
N ILE A 91 -1.93 13.12 -8.28
CA ILE A 91 -2.35 13.99 -7.16
C ILE A 91 -3.82 13.71 -6.79
N LEU A 92 -4.71 13.58 -7.79
CA LEU A 92 -6.11 13.26 -7.55
C LEU A 92 -6.27 11.93 -6.80
N SER A 93 -5.49 10.91 -7.17
CA SER A 93 -5.44 9.62 -6.49
C SER A 93 -4.98 9.72 -5.03
N LEU A 94 -3.98 10.56 -4.74
CA LEU A 94 -3.54 10.82 -3.36
C LEU A 94 -4.63 11.53 -2.55
N VAL A 95 -5.27 12.55 -3.11
CA VAL A 95 -6.38 13.26 -2.46
C VAL A 95 -7.52 12.28 -2.17
N LEU A 96 -7.88 11.45 -3.14
CA LEU A 96 -8.95 10.47 -3.00
C LEU A 96 -8.64 9.40 -1.94
N LEU A 97 -7.38 8.99 -1.81
CA LEU A 97 -6.94 8.08 -0.74
C LEU A 97 -7.13 8.71 0.65
N VAL A 98 -6.73 9.98 0.82
CA VAL A 98 -6.91 10.71 2.08
C VAL A 98 -8.39 10.85 2.42
N VAL A 99 -9.22 11.24 1.44
CA VAL A 99 -10.67 11.34 1.61
C VAL A 99 -11.27 9.98 1.98
N GLY A 100 -10.88 8.91 1.26
CA GLY A 100 -11.32 7.54 1.53
C GLY A 100 -11.01 7.07 2.95
N PHE A 101 -9.83 7.43 3.48
CA PHE A 101 -9.48 7.17 4.87
C PHE A 101 -10.43 7.87 5.86
N PHE A 102 -10.72 9.16 5.66
CA PHE A 102 -11.63 9.89 6.54
C PHE A 102 -13.06 9.36 6.47
N VAL A 103 -13.54 9.02 5.27
CA VAL A 103 -14.86 8.40 5.08
C VAL A 103 -14.94 7.06 5.81
N HIS A 104 -13.93 6.20 5.65
CA HIS A 104 -13.89 4.92 6.37
C HIS A 104 -13.87 5.13 7.88
N ARG A 105 -13.03 6.05 8.39
CA ARG A 105 -12.96 6.36 9.82
C ARG A 105 -14.29 6.85 10.37
N TYR A 106 -14.99 7.71 9.63
CA TYR A 106 -16.32 8.19 10.02
C TYR A 106 -17.33 7.04 10.06
N LEU A 107 -17.40 6.20 9.03
CA LEU A 107 -18.32 5.06 8.97
C LEU A 107 -18.05 4.02 10.07
N SER A 108 -16.79 3.70 10.31
CA SER A 108 -16.37 2.78 11.37
C SER A 108 -16.63 3.31 12.78
N SER A 109 -16.98 4.60 12.94
CA SER A 109 -17.37 5.15 14.25
C SER A 109 -18.85 4.89 14.62
N PHE A 110 -19.65 4.41 13.67
CA PHE A 110 -21.08 4.08 13.88
C PHE A 110 -21.34 2.61 14.23
N PHE A 111 -20.32 1.75 14.21
CA PHE A 111 -20.37 0.33 14.53
C PHE A 111 -19.38 0.01 15.64
#